data_AF-A0A838AJZ1-F1
#
_entry.id   AF-A0A838AJZ1-F1
#
_cell.length_a   1.000
_cell.length_b   1.000
_cell.length_c   1.000
_cell.angle_alpha   90.00
_cell.angle_beta   90.00
_cell.angle_gamma   90.00
#
_symmetry.space_group_name_H-M   'P 1'
#
loop_
_entity.id
_entity.type
_entity.pdbx_description
1 polymer ?
#
loop_
_entity_poly.entity_id
_entity_poly.type
_entity_poly.pdbx_seq_one_letter_code
_entity_poly.pdbx_strand_id
1 'polypeptide(L)'
;MNDEIEKVKEIISENSDVLAKLGKELSAIHFSYKITENSTELFWQNRINEFKKYYEKGKEYYIQAHGLMNLKNKEQAGLFLLRISKFSQMALKFIVNMEEVKNNPSVIKLKDKQQSKWSKELRERLVESNNACFQYETDMNKFFREFYETSLKDIKKQD
;
A
#
# COMPACT_ATOMS: atom_id res chain seq x y z
N MET A 1 12.25 -2.89 36.59
CA MET A 1 11.77 -4.03 35.79
C MET A 1 10.27 -3.92 35.49
N ASN A 2 9.40 -3.63 36.48
CA ASN A 2 7.97 -3.44 36.24
C ASN A 2 7.65 -2.17 35.42
N ASP A 3 8.29 -1.05 35.75
CA ASP A 3 8.03 0.24 35.08
C ASP A 3 8.47 0.28 33.60
N GLU A 4 9.49 -0.50 33.22
CA GLU A 4 9.96 -0.56 31.83
C GLU A 4 9.02 -1.41 30.96
N ILE A 5 8.47 -2.49 31.53
CA ILE A 5 7.46 -3.32 30.85
C ILE A 5 6.18 -2.50 30.66
N GLU A 6 5.77 -1.74 31.69
CA GLU A 6 4.56 -0.91 31.62
C GLU A 6 4.69 0.20 30.57
N LYS A 7 5.82 0.90 30.52
CA LYS A 7 6.12 1.89 29.47
C LYS A 7 6.07 1.29 28.06
N VAL A 8 6.59 0.07 27.87
CA VAL A 8 6.54 -0.62 26.57
C VAL A 8 5.11 -1.00 26.20
N LYS A 9 4.29 -1.43 27.16
CA LYS A 9 2.86 -1.71 26.95
C LYS A 9 2.09 -0.46 26.54
N GLU A 10 2.31 0.66 27.22
CA GLU A 10 1.70 1.96 26.88
C GLU A 10 2.05 2.37 25.43
N ILE A 11 3.34 2.35 25.07
CA ILE A 11 3.79 2.67 23.71
C ILE A 11 3.14 1.75 22.67
N ILE A 12 3.06 0.44 22.93
CA ILE A 12 2.41 -0.51 22.01
C ILE A 12 0.91 -0.20 21.87
N SER A 13 0.24 0.18 22.96
CA SER A 13 -1.17 0.53 22.95
C SER A 13 -1.43 1.79 22.11
N GLU A 14 -0.71 2.87 22.39
CA GLU A 14 -0.82 4.14 21.66
C GLU A 14 -0.59 3.96 20.15
N ASN A 15 0.47 3.23 19.78
CA ASN A 15 0.77 2.96 18.37
C ASN A 15 -0.28 2.03 17.72
N SER A 16 -0.87 1.11 18.48
CA SER A 16 -1.99 0.27 17.99
C SER A 16 -3.22 1.13 17.67
N ASP A 17 -3.53 2.11 18.51
CA ASP A 17 -4.67 3.02 18.30
C ASP A 17 -4.45 3.93 17.09
N VAL A 18 -3.21 4.42 16.91
CA VAL A 18 -2.80 5.17 15.72
C VAL A 18 -2.97 4.32 14.47
N LEU A 19 -2.52 3.06 14.48
CA LEU A 19 -2.71 2.14 13.35
C LEU A 19 -4.20 1.88 13.05
N ALA A 20 -5.03 1.70 14.09
CA ALA A 20 -6.46 1.50 13.91
C ALA A 20 -7.12 2.73 13.27
N LYS A 21 -6.71 3.94 13.68
CA LYS A 21 -7.17 5.19 13.08
C LYS A 21 -6.74 5.29 11.61
N LEU A 22 -5.46 5.05 11.32
CA LEU A 22 -4.93 5.06 9.95
C LEU A 22 -5.62 4.02 9.05
N GLY A 23 -5.91 2.82 9.57
CA GLY A 23 -6.66 1.80 8.87
C GLY A 23 -8.10 2.23 8.52
N LYS A 24 -8.77 2.93 9.45
CA LYS A 24 -10.09 3.54 9.17
C LYS A 24 -9.99 4.62 8.10
N GLU A 25 -9.01 5.52 8.21
CA GLU A 25 -8.77 6.56 7.20
C GLU A 25 -8.49 5.96 5.82
N LEU A 26 -7.68 4.90 5.73
CA LEU A 26 -7.42 4.15 4.50
C LEU A 26 -8.71 3.60 3.90
N SER A 27 -9.55 2.95 4.71
CA SER A 27 -10.80 2.34 4.25
C SER A 27 -11.81 3.35 3.72
N ALA A 28 -11.70 4.62 4.13
CA ALA A 28 -12.55 5.71 3.68
C ALA A 28 -12.12 6.28 2.32
N ILE A 29 -10.92 5.96 1.84
CA ILE A 29 -10.43 6.41 0.53
C ILE A 29 -11.05 5.54 -0.57
N HIS A 30 -11.73 6.18 -1.52
CA HIS A 30 -12.40 5.51 -2.63
C HIS A 30 -11.40 5.10 -3.74
N PHE A 31 -10.46 4.21 -3.42
CA PHE A 31 -9.53 3.64 -4.41
C PHE A 31 -9.75 2.13 -4.59
N SER A 32 -9.57 1.65 -5.82
CA SER A 32 -9.60 0.22 -6.15
C SER A 32 -8.55 -0.12 -7.20
N TYR A 33 -7.83 -1.22 -6.99
CA TYR A 33 -6.94 -1.83 -7.98
C TYR A 33 -7.68 -2.44 -9.17
N LYS A 34 -9.02 -2.45 -9.20
CA LYS A 34 -9.77 -2.86 -10.38
C LYS A 34 -9.52 -1.86 -11.51
N ILE A 35 -8.92 -2.33 -12.60
CA ILE A 35 -8.76 -1.54 -13.83
C ILE A 35 -10.11 -1.50 -14.55
N THR A 36 -10.61 -0.30 -14.78
CA THR A 36 -11.86 -0.06 -15.51
C THR A 36 -11.53 0.50 -16.89
N GLU A 37 -12.20 -0.02 -17.92
CA GLU A 37 -12.02 0.52 -19.26
C GLU A 37 -12.73 1.86 -19.41
N ASN A 38 -11.96 2.93 -19.37
CA ASN A 38 -12.47 4.29 -19.50
C ASN A 38 -11.50 5.11 -20.35
N SER A 39 -12.02 5.79 -21.36
CA SER A 39 -11.23 6.58 -22.31
C SER A 39 -11.32 8.09 -22.07
N THR A 40 -11.67 8.50 -20.86
CA THR A 40 -11.76 9.91 -20.47
C THR A 40 -10.54 10.30 -19.65
N GLU A 41 -9.85 11.37 -20.05
CA GLU A 41 -8.70 11.90 -19.32
C GLU A 41 -9.02 12.22 -17.86
N LEU A 42 -10.16 12.89 -17.61
CA LEU A 42 -10.62 13.25 -16.28
C LEU A 42 -10.77 12.02 -15.34
N PHE A 43 -11.20 10.88 -15.89
CA PHE A 43 -11.29 9.64 -15.11
C PHE A 43 -9.90 9.21 -14.62
N TRP A 44 -8.90 9.20 -15.51
CA TRP A 44 -7.54 8.82 -15.15
C TRP A 44 -6.89 9.81 -14.20
N GLN A 45 -7.13 11.12 -14.39
CA GLN A 45 -6.67 12.14 -13.45
C GLN A 45 -7.23 11.92 -12.04
N ASN A 46 -8.53 11.62 -11.93
CA ASN A 46 -9.16 11.32 -10.64
C ASN A 46 -8.59 10.03 -10.03
N ARG A 47 -8.45 8.97 -10.82
CA ARG A 47 -7.86 7.70 -10.37
C ARG A 47 -6.43 7.87 -9.85
N ILE A 48 -5.60 8.66 -10.54
CA ILE A 48 -4.23 8.98 -10.10
C ILE A 48 -4.25 9.71 -8.76
N ASN A 49 -5.15 10.69 -8.60
CA ASN A 49 -5.28 11.47 -7.38
C ASN A 49 -5.75 10.62 -6.20
N GLU A 50 -6.72 9.72 -6.43
CA GLU A 50 -7.20 8.76 -5.44
C GLU A 50 -6.10 7.78 -5.03
N PHE A 51 -5.35 7.22 -6.00
CA PHE A 51 -4.24 6.34 -5.70
C PHE A 51 -3.14 7.05 -4.91
N LYS A 52 -2.76 8.29 -5.28
CA LYS A 52 -1.76 9.07 -4.53
C LYS A 52 -2.18 9.28 -3.08
N LYS A 53 -3.44 9.64 -2.83
CA LYS A 53 -4.00 9.79 -1.46
C LYS A 53 -3.97 8.46 -0.70
N TYR A 54 -4.43 7.38 -1.33
CA TYR A 54 -4.42 6.04 -0.77
C TYR A 54 -3.01 5.60 -0.39
N TYR A 55 -2.06 5.75 -1.33
CA TYR A 55 -0.67 5.36 -1.16
C TYR A 55 0.04 6.14 -0.05
N GLU A 56 -0.09 7.46 0.01
CA GLU A 56 0.53 8.26 1.07
C GLU A 56 0.01 7.85 2.45
N LYS A 57 -1.31 7.67 2.57
CA LYS A 57 -1.91 7.19 3.81
C LYS A 57 -1.48 5.76 4.15
N GLY A 58 -1.31 4.90 3.14
CA GLY A 58 -0.80 3.54 3.29
C GLY A 58 0.64 3.54 3.79
N LYS A 59 1.47 4.43 3.26
CA LYS A 59 2.85 4.61 3.70
C LYS A 59 2.92 5.06 5.16
N GLU A 60 2.08 5.99 5.60
CA GLU A 60 1.97 6.36 7.03
C GLU A 60 1.64 5.13 7.88
N TYR A 61 0.64 4.34 7.48
CA TYR A 61 0.28 3.10 8.17
C TYR A 61 1.46 2.12 8.27
N TYR A 62 2.17 1.87 7.17
CA TYR A 62 3.29 0.93 7.17
C TYR A 62 4.50 1.44 7.98
N ILE A 63 4.74 2.75 8.02
CA ILE A 63 5.79 3.32 8.87
C ILE A 63 5.46 3.14 10.35
N GLN A 64 4.19 3.31 10.75
CA GLN A 64 3.76 3.04 12.13
C GLN A 64 3.86 1.55 12.47
N ALA A 65 3.48 0.66 11.54
CA ALA A 65 3.64 -0.77 11.67
C ALA A 65 5.12 -1.16 11.85
N HIS A 66 6.01 -0.58 11.05
CA HIS A 66 7.46 -0.73 11.22
C HIS A 66 7.93 -0.31 12.62
N GLY A 67 7.45 0.84 13.13
CA GLY A 67 7.78 1.33 14.46
C GLY A 67 7.47 0.30 15.54
N LEU A 68 6.27 -0.30 15.50
CA LEU A 68 5.88 -1.38 16.41
C LEU A 68 6.77 -2.62 16.27
N MET A 69 7.10 -3.02 15.04
CA MET A 69 8.00 -4.14 14.81
C MET A 69 9.37 -3.90 15.43
N ASN A 70 9.89 -2.68 15.29
CA ASN A 70 11.22 -2.31 15.74
C ASN A 70 11.38 -2.32 17.27
N LEU A 71 10.28 -2.17 18.03
CA LEU A 71 10.28 -2.31 19.49
C LEU A 71 10.62 -3.74 19.95
N LYS A 72 10.27 -4.74 19.15
CA LYS A 72 10.38 -6.15 19.53
C LYS A 72 11.43 -6.92 18.74
N ASN A 73 11.52 -6.70 17.43
CA ASN A 73 12.45 -7.38 16.55
C ASN A 73 12.97 -6.41 15.47
N LYS A 74 14.18 -5.87 15.68
CA LYS A 74 14.82 -4.92 14.78
C LYS A 74 15.16 -5.52 13.41
N GLU A 75 15.49 -6.81 13.35
CA GLU A 75 15.82 -7.49 12.09
C GLU A 75 14.60 -7.59 11.18
N GLN A 76 13.48 -8.11 11.71
CA GLN A 76 12.23 -8.19 10.94
C GLN A 76 11.68 -6.81 10.60
N ALA A 77 11.84 -5.82 11.49
CA ALA A 77 11.52 -4.42 11.18
C ALA A 77 12.35 -3.90 10.01
N GLY A 78 13.66 -4.15 9.99
CA GLY A 78 14.54 -3.80 8.87
C GLY A 78 14.08 -4.41 7.55
N LEU A 79 13.72 -5.70 7.54
CA LEU A 79 13.14 -6.35 6.36
C LEU A 79 11.82 -5.71 5.94
N PHE A 80 10.97 -5.32 6.89
CA PHE A 80 9.72 -4.62 6.60
C PHE A 80 9.95 -3.24 5.99
N LEU A 81 10.96 -2.49 6.46
CA LEU A 81 11.34 -1.20 5.89
C LEU A 81 11.81 -1.31 4.43
N LEU A 82 12.55 -2.39 4.10
CA LEU A 82 12.91 -2.70 2.72
C LEU A 82 11.67 -2.96 1.86
N ARG A 83 10.66 -3.63 2.41
CA ARG A 83 9.37 -3.84 1.72
C ARG A 83 8.66 -2.52 1.45
N ILE A 84 8.55 -1.64 2.44
CA ILE A 84 7.97 -0.28 2.26
C ILE A 84 8.68 0.47 1.13
N SER A 85 10.02 0.40 1.10
CA SER A 85 10.83 1.04 0.06
C SER A 85 10.55 0.46 -1.33
N LYS A 86 10.44 -0.87 -1.44
CA LYS A 86 10.10 -1.53 -2.71
C LYS A 86 8.68 -1.20 -3.17
N PHE A 87 7.71 -1.16 -2.26
CA PHE A 87 6.34 -0.74 -2.55
C PHE A 87 6.29 0.68 -3.12
N SER A 88 7.08 1.59 -2.53
CA SER A 88 7.20 2.97 -3.03
C SER A 88 7.66 3.03 -4.49
N GLN A 89 8.65 2.21 -4.87
CA GLN A 89 9.11 2.12 -6.27
C GLN A 89 8.00 1.62 -7.21
N MET A 90 7.24 0.62 -6.79
CA MET A 90 6.15 0.06 -7.59
C MET A 90 4.99 1.04 -7.73
N ALA A 91 4.64 1.75 -6.66
CA ALA A 91 3.62 2.80 -6.68
C ALA A 91 3.99 3.93 -7.66
N LEU A 92 5.25 4.37 -7.67
CA LEU A 92 5.74 5.36 -8.64
C LEU A 92 5.62 4.84 -10.08
N LYS A 93 6.04 3.60 -10.34
CA LYS A 93 5.90 2.98 -11.67
C LYS A 93 4.43 2.93 -12.12
N PHE A 94 3.53 2.57 -11.21
CA PHE A 94 2.10 2.54 -11.50
C PHE A 94 1.52 3.93 -11.80
N ILE A 95 1.92 4.96 -11.03
CA ILE A 95 1.54 6.35 -11.30
C ILE A 95 2.02 6.78 -12.69
N VAL A 96 3.27 6.51 -13.05
CA VAL A 96 3.82 6.85 -14.38
C VAL A 96 3.02 6.19 -15.50
N ASN A 97 2.70 4.90 -15.38
CA ASN A 97 1.88 4.22 -16.38
C ASN A 97 0.45 4.81 -16.46
N MET A 98 -0.15 5.19 -15.33
CA MET A 98 -1.45 5.87 -15.32
C MET A 98 -1.39 7.25 -15.98
N GLU A 99 -0.31 8.02 -15.78
CA GLU A 99 -0.11 9.32 -16.43
C GLU A 99 0.05 9.17 -17.96
N GLU A 100 0.78 8.15 -18.43
CA GLU A 100 0.88 7.84 -19.87
C GLU A 100 -0.50 7.50 -20.47
N VAL A 101 -1.30 6.72 -19.74
CA VAL A 101 -2.68 6.39 -20.14
C VAL A 101 -3.59 7.63 -20.08
N LYS A 102 -3.44 8.49 -19.07
CA LYS A 102 -4.19 9.75 -18.98
C LYS A 102 -4.01 10.59 -20.25
N ASN A 103 -2.77 10.69 -20.74
CA ASN A 103 -2.44 11.43 -21.95
C ASN A 103 -2.97 10.75 -23.24
N ASN A 104 -3.27 9.44 -23.20
CA ASN A 104 -3.72 8.65 -24.35
C ASN A 104 -4.83 7.65 -23.93
N PRO A 105 -5.99 8.10 -23.46
CA PRO A 105 -6.91 7.25 -22.70
C PRO A 105 -7.67 6.24 -23.59
N SER A 106 -7.67 6.43 -24.91
CA SER A 106 -8.20 5.46 -25.88
C SER A 106 -7.46 4.12 -25.88
N VAL A 107 -6.20 4.09 -25.41
CA VAL A 107 -5.35 2.89 -25.31
C VAL A 107 -5.99 1.77 -24.48
N ILE A 108 -6.89 2.11 -23.57
CA ILE A 108 -7.49 1.15 -22.64
C ILE A 108 -8.60 0.32 -23.26
N LYS A 109 -9.19 0.74 -24.39
CA LYS A 109 -10.32 0.04 -25.02
C LYS A 109 -9.90 -1.30 -25.65
N LEU A 110 -10.44 -2.43 -25.18
CA LEU A 110 -10.17 -3.77 -25.73
C LEU A 110 -10.56 -3.96 -27.19
N LYS A 111 -11.66 -3.33 -27.61
CA LYS A 111 -12.38 -3.69 -28.83
C LYS A 111 -11.82 -3.06 -30.09
N ASP A 112 -10.77 -2.24 -29.97
CA ASP A 112 -10.16 -1.59 -31.11
C ASP A 112 -9.17 -2.56 -31.79
N LYS A 113 -9.59 -3.15 -32.92
CA LYS A 113 -8.76 -4.11 -33.68
C LYS A 113 -7.51 -3.46 -34.28
N GLN A 114 -7.44 -2.11 -34.31
CA GLN A 114 -6.32 -1.34 -34.86
C GLN A 114 -5.45 -0.68 -33.79
N GLN A 115 -5.32 -1.26 -32.59
CA GLN A 115 -4.37 -0.76 -31.61
C GLN A 115 -2.91 -0.93 -32.06
N SER A 116 -2.13 0.14 -31.94
CA SER A 116 -0.68 0.11 -32.15
C SER A 116 0.01 -0.82 -31.13
N LYS A 117 1.18 -1.34 -31.49
CA LYS A 117 2.01 -2.14 -30.56
C LYS A 117 2.29 -1.40 -29.25
N TRP A 118 2.61 -0.10 -29.35
CA TRP A 118 2.82 0.77 -28.20
C TRP A 118 1.60 0.84 -27.27
N SER A 119 0.39 0.91 -27.82
CA SER A 119 -0.85 0.94 -27.02
C SER A 119 -1.03 -0.34 -26.20
N LYS A 120 -0.77 -1.50 -26.82
CA LYS A 120 -0.85 -2.80 -26.15
C LYS A 120 0.17 -2.90 -25.02
N GLU A 121 1.41 -2.50 -25.28
CA GLU A 121 2.48 -2.51 -24.28
C GLU A 121 2.19 -1.56 -23.11
N LEU A 122 1.67 -0.36 -23.37
CA LEU A 122 1.29 0.58 -22.30
C LEU A 122 0.22 -0.03 -21.39
N ARG A 123 -0.79 -0.67 -21.98
CA ARG A 123 -1.82 -1.35 -21.20
C ARG A 123 -1.27 -2.52 -20.39
N GLU A 124 -0.42 -3.35 -20.97
CA GLU A 124 0.23 -4.45 -20.27
C GLU A 124 1.05 -3.92 -19.08
N ARG A 125 1.88 -2.88 -19.29
CA ARG A 125 2.63 -2.22 -18.21
C ARG A 125 1.72 -1.69 -17.10
N LEU A 126 0.58 -1.09 -17.46
CA LEU A 126 -0.42 -0.63 -16.49
C LEU A 126 -0.95 -1.79 -15.64
N VAL A 127 -1.39 -2.88 -16.29
CA VAL A 127 -1.93 -4.07 -15.61
C VAL A 127 -0.87 -4.71 -14.71
N GLU A 128 0.34 -4.89 -15.21
CA GLU A 128 1.46 -5.46 -14.45
C GLU A 128 1.79 -4.62 -13.22
N SER A 129 1.95 -3.31 -13.38
CA SER A 129 2.28 -2.42 -12.26
C SER A 129 1.15 -2.33 -11.22
N ASN A 130 -0.11 -2.34 -11.66
CA ASN A 130 -1.28 -2.42 -10.78
C ASN A 130 -1.28 -3.71 -9.95
N ASN A 131 -1.11 -4.86 -10.61
CA ASN A 131 -1.10 -6.17 -9.95
C ASN A 131 0.10 -6.32 -9.01
N ALA A 132 1.25 -5.81 -9.41
CA ALA A 132 2.45 -5.80 -8.56
C ALA A 132 2.20 -4.98 -7.28
N CYS A 133 1.59 -3.80 -7.38
CA CYS A 133 1.24 -3.00 -6.19
C CYS A 133 0.27 -3.77 -5.28
N PHE A 134 -0.82 -4.29 -5.85
CA PHE A 134 -1.84 -5.02 -5.09
C PHE A 134 -1.27 -6.25 -4.37
N GLN A 135 -0.49 -7.07 -5.06
CA GLN A 135 0.11 -8.27 -4.48
C GLN A 135 1.08 -7.90 -3.36
N TYR A 136 1.94 -6.92 -3.61
CA TYR A 136 2.96 -6.54 -2.65
C TYR A 136 2.37 -5.92 -1.38
N GLU A 137 1.30 -5.13 -1.55
CA GLU A 137 0.54 -4.59 -0.43
C GLU A 137 -0.12 -5.70 0.40
N THR A 138 -0.72 -6.69 -0.28
CA THR A 138 -1.32 -7.86 0.38
C THR A 138 -0.28 -8.64 1.17
N ASP A 139 0.91 -8.86 0.58
CA ASP A 139 2.01 -9.57 1.24
C ASP A 139 2.53 -8.81 2.46
N MET A 140 2.67 -7.48 2.37
CA MET A 140 3.07 -6.63 3.50
C MET A 140 2.05 -6.68 4.63
N ASN A 141 0.76 -6.59 4.31
CA ASN A 141 -0.32 -6.69 5.29
C ASN A 141 -0.33 -8.04 6.00
N LYS A 142 -0.14 -9.13 5.25
CA LYS A 142 -0.04 -10.47 5.80
C LYS A 142 1.17 -10.60 6.74
N PHE A 143 2.34 -10.16 6.30
CA PHE A 143 3.57 -10.20 7.10
C PHE A 143 3.43 -9.45 8.42
N PHE A 144 2.87 -8.22 8.39
CA PHE A 144 2.66 -7.46 9.62
C PHE A 144 1.62 -8.12 10.54
N ARG A 145 0.53 -8.68 10.00
CA ARG A 145 -0.48 -9.38 10.81
C ARG A 145 0.13 -10.58 11.54
N GLU A 146 0.89 -11.40 10.83
CA GLU A 146 1.58 -12.56 11.41
C GLU A 146 2.56 -12.13 12.50
N PHE A 147 3.29 -11.03 12.28
CA PHE A 147 4.17 -10.46 13.30
C PHE A 147 3.40 -10.01 14.54
N TYR A 148 2.31 -9.27 14.35
CA TYR A 148 1.50 -8.75 15.44
C TYR A 148 0.95 -9.88 16.31
N GLU A 149 0.42 -10.93 15.68
CA GLU A 149 -0.17 -12.08 16.36
C GLU A 149 0.85 -12.89 17.16
N THR A 150 2.07 -13.05 16.64
CA THR A 150 3.11 -13.88 17.25
C THR A 150 4.01 -13.15 18.23
N SER A 151 4.19 -11.83 18.08
CA SER A 151 5.24 -11.09 18.78
C SER A 151 4.73 -9.96 19.67
N LEU A 152 3.54 -9.42 19.40
CA LEU A 152 2.98 -8.26 20.12
C LEU A 152 1.73 -8.60 20.93
N LYS A 153 0.92 -9.56 20.48
CA LYS A 153 -0.33 -9.95 21.14
C LYS A 153 -0.12 -10.50 22.55
N ASP A 154 0.97 -11.21 22.79
CA ASP A 154 1.29 -11.80 24.10
C ASP A 154 1.71 -10.75 25.12
N ILE A 155 2.31 -9.64 24.68
CA ILE A 155 2.68 -8.51 25.55
C ILE A 155 1.42 -7.82 26.12
N LYS A 156 0.31 -7.84 25.38
CA LYS A 156 -0.99 -7.34 25.84
C LYS A 156 -1.74 -8.28 26.79
N LYS A 157 -1.31 -9.54 26.92
CA LYS A 157 -2.00 -10.59 27.69
C LYS A 157 -1.28 -11.03 28.97
N GLN A 158 -0.05 -10.55 29.21
CA GLN A 158 0.63 -10.76 30.48
C GLN A 158 0.05 -9.81 31.52
N ASP A 159 -1.01 -10.28 32.18
CA ASP A 159 -1.53 -9.78 33.47
C ASP A 159 -0.68 -10.33 34.62
#